data_AF-D8M5M6-F1
#
_entry.id   AF-D8M5M6-F1
#
_cell.length_a   1.000
_cell.length_b   1.000
_cell.length_c   1.000
_cell.angle_alpha   90.00
_cell.angle_beta   90.00
_cell.angle_gamma   90.00
#
_symmetry.space_group_name_H-M   'P 1'
#
loop_
_entity.id
_entity.type
_entity.pdbx_description
1 polymer ?
#
loop_
_entity_poly.entity_id
_entity_poly.type
_entity_poly.pdbx_seq_one_letter_code
_entity_poly.pdbx_strand_id
1 'polypeptide(L)'
;MYSPPRYYSPKYNGYLYAPFKRNPFYNRYKAAISKACKSSNFNCPVVHIREKIKGRFTYSDINSFKAVIVFPYAVLSYYLADLTTAAIPMFVPSPSFIVQNKISYDMKARDPSYCGKRFQEPPRHPNSKHLYSPEDSSEEATEYWLQYASYYTPCSIIFNNISHLVELMKTTNYSHVYECNLKYRQHIINHNKMQWNKLFRKIQVNRVMPTTWRQSLNWFGETSFY
;
A
#
# COMPACT_ATOMS: atom_id res chain seq x y z
N MET A 1 -0.75 21.14 3.75
CA MET A 1 -1.05 19.70 3.89
C MET A 1 -2.41 19.45 3.26
N TYR A 2 -2.59 18.40 2.46
CA TYR A 2 -3.88 18.11 1.81
C TYR A 2 -4.93 17.64 2.82
N SER A 3 -6.15 18.15 2.70
CA SER A 3 -7.32 17.72 3.44
C SER A 3 -8.39 17.22 2.47
N PRO A 4 -8.81 15.95 2.54
CA PRO A 4 -9.89 15.44 1.70
C PRO A 4 -11.23 16.13 2.03
N PRO A 5 -12.20 16.14 1.09
CA PRO A 5 -13.55 16.63 1.33
C PRO A 5 -14.19 16.02 2.59
N ARG A 6 -15.06 16.78 3.24
CA ARG A 6 -15.77 16.31 4.45
C ARG A 6 -16.74 15.17 4.16
N TYR A 7 -17.32 15.16 2.95
CA TYR A 7 -18.33 14.21 2.52
C TYR A 7 -17.90 13.51 1.24
N TYR A 8 -18.33 12.27 1.09
CA TYR A 8 -18.07 11.50 -0.11
C TYR A 8 -18.83 12.06 -1.31
N SER A 9 -18.10 12.59 -2.30
CA SER A 9 -18.66 13.20 -3.51
C SER A 9 -17.70 13.02 -4.69
N PRO A 10 -17.60 11.79 -5.25
CA PRO A 10 -16.72 11.54 -6.39
C PRO A 10 -17.25 12.26 -7.64
N LYS A 11 -16.35 12.88 -8.42
CA LYS A 11 -16.69 13.50 -9.71
C LYS A 11 -16.84 12.48 -10.82
N TYR A 12 -16.11 11.37 -10.73
CA TYR A 12 -16.10 10.31 -11.72
C TYR A 12 -16.77 9.05 -11.17
N ASN A 13 -17.73 8.50 -11.91
CA ASN A 13 -18.30 7.18 -11.65
C ASN A 13 -17.35 6.02 -12.07
N GLY A 14 -16.05 6.29 -12.17
CA GLY A 14 -15.02 5.34 -12.56
C GLY A 14 -14.25 4.80 -11.37
N TYR A 15 -13.79 3.55 -11.51
CA TYR A 15 -12.93 2.87 -10.57
C TYR A 15 -11.49 3.00 -11.00
N LEU A 16 -10.66 3.54 -10.13
CA LEU A 16 -9.24 3.72 -10.41
C LEU A 16 -8.51 2.39 -10.25
N TYR A 17 -7.71 1.99 -11.24
CA TYR A 17 -6.76 0.90 -11.07
C TYR A 17 -5.48 1.41 -10.39
N ALA A 18 -5.03 0.72 -9.36
CA ALA A 18 -3.72 0.96 -8.74
C ALA A 18 -2.86 -0.32 -8.77
N PRO A 19 -1.54 -0.21 -8.94
CA PRO A 19 -0.69 1.00 -8.85
C PRO A 19 -0.85 2.00 -10.01
N PHE A 20 -0.44 3.26 -9.79
CA PHE A 20 -0.48 4.36 -10.78
C PHE A 20 0.56 4.24 -11.90
N LYS A 21 1.53 3.32 -11.74
CA LYS A 21 2.40 2.85 -12.81
C LYS A 21 1.80 1.56 -13.32
N ARG A 22 1.57 1.45 -14.63
CA ARG A 22 1.08 0.21 -15.24
C ARG A 22 2.06 -0.93 -14.91
N ASN A 23 1.52 -1.97 -14.31
CA ASN A 23 2.23 -3.23 -14.04
C ASN A 23 1.81 -4.27 -15.09
N PRO A 24 2.49 -5.43 -15.16
CA PRO A 24 2.13 -6.51 -16.10
C PRO A 24 0.69 -7.03 -15.92
N PHE A 25 0.11 -6.82 -14.74
CA PHE A 25 -1.22 -7.30 -14.36
C PHE A 25 -2.36 -6.39 -14.85
N TYR A 26 -2.07 -5.15 -15.25
CA TYR A 26 -3.08 -4.16 -15.61
C TYR A 26 -4.03 -4.65 -16.71
N ASN A 27 -3.48 -5.08 -17.85
CA ASN A 27 -4.30 -5.50 -18.99
C ASN A 27 -5.13 -6.75 -18.65
N ARG A 28 -4.53 -7.73 -17.96
CA ARG A 28 -5.20 -8.98 -17.56
C ARG A 28 -6.40 -8.69 -16.66
N TYR A 29 -6.20 -7.96 -15.56
CA TYR A 29 -7.29 -7.73 -14.60
C TYR A 29 -8.28 -6.68 -15.04
N LYS A 30 -7.87 -5.66 -15.79
CA LYS A 30 -8.82 -4.72 -16.41
C LYS A 30 -9.79 -5.47 -17.32
N ALA A 31 -9.29 -6.40 -18.15
CA ALA A 31 -10.14 -7.22 -19.02
C ALA A 31 -11.04 -8.16 -18.22
N ALA A 32 -10.50 -8.83 -17.19
CA ALA A 32 -11.26 -9.75 -16.34
C ALA A 32 -12.41 -9.03 -15.60
N ILE A 33 -12.14 -7.88 -14.99
CA ILE A 33 -13.16 -7.06 -14.30
C ILE A 33 -14.20 -6.57 -15.30
N SER A 34 -13.77 -6.05 -16.46
CA SER A 34 -14.71 -5.58 -17.50
C SER A 34 -15.63 -6.70 -17.97
N LYS A 35 -15.12 -7.93 -18.14
CA LYS A 35 -15.93 -9.09 -18.48
C LYS A 35 -16.95 -9.41 -17.37
N ALA A 36 -16.50 -9.48 -16.12
CA ALA A 36 -17.36 -9.80 -14.98
C ALA A 36 -18.47 -8.75 -14.76
N CYS A 37 -18.16 -7.46 -14.95
CA CYS A 37 -19.14 -6.39 -14.88
C CYS A 37 -20.19 -6.46 -15.99
N LYS A 38 -19.77 -6.76 -17.23
CA LYS A 38 -20.71 -7.01 -18.34
C LYS A 38 -21.63 -8.19 -18.06
N SER A 39 -21.07 -9.32 -17.60
CA SER A 39 -21.85 -10.51 -17.22
C SER A 39 -22.83 -10.23 -16.07
N SER A 40 -22.55 -9.22 -15.24
CA SER A 40 -23.39 -8.82 -14.12
C SER A 40 -24.32 -7.64 -14.45
N ASN A 41 -24.48 -7.27 -15.73
CA ASN A 41 -25.21 -6.09 -16.19
C ASN A 41 -24.89 -4.82 -15.39
N PHE A 42 -23.59 -4.57 -15.15
CA PHE A 42 -23.11 -3.49 -14.32
C PHE A 42 -22.11 -2.63 -15.07
N ASN A 43 -22.39 -1.34 -15.17
CA ASN A 43 -21.44 -0.40 -15.75
C ASN A 43 -20.38 -0.01 -14.72
N CYS A 44 -19.19 -0.62 -14.82
CA CYS A 44 -18.08 -0.41 -13.90
C CYS A 44 -16.80 0.02 -14.66
N PRO A 45 -16.70 1.29 -15.11
CA PRO A 45 -15.53 1.69 -15.91
C PRO A 45 -14.27 1.70 -15.04
N VAL A 46 -13.40 0.70 -15.25
CA VAL A 46 -12.07 0.64 -14.62
C VAL A 46 -11.08 1.39 -15.50
N VAL A 47 -10.38 2.36 -14.91
CA VAL A 47 -9.48 3.27 -15.64
C VAL A 47 -8.15 3.39 -14.92
N HIS A 48 -7.09 3.63 -15.70
CA HIS A 48 -5.81 4.04 -15.14
C HIS A 48 -5.79 5.57 -14.98
N ILE A 49 -5.12 6.10 -13.94
CA ILE A 49 -5.15 7.55 -13.67
C ILE A 49 -4.74 8.40 -14.88
N ARG A 50 -3.71 7.95 -15.61
CA ARG A 50 -3.22 8.62 -16.84
C ARG A 50 -4.18 8.61 -18.03
N GLU A 51 -5.22 7.77 -18.00
CA GLU A 51 -6.28 7.75 -19.03
C GLU A 51 -7.32 8.85 -18.79
N LYS A 52 -7.42 9.37 -17.56
CA LYS A 52 -8.38 10.41 -17.18
C LYS A 52 -7.73 11.75 -16.85
N ILE A 53 -6.57 11.72 -16.19
CA ILE A 53 -5.81 12.90 -15.81
C ILE A 53 -4.54 12.94 -16.67
N LYS A 54 -4.46 13.93 -17.56
CA LYS A 54 -3.28 14.13 -18.42
C LYS A 54 -2.18 14.81 -17.62
N GLY A 55 -1.00 14.19 -17.52
CA GLY A 55 0.16 14.77 -16.85
C GLY A 55 0.27 14.43 -15.36
N ARG A 56 0.77 15.38 -14.56
CA ARG A 56 0.85 15.25 -13.09
C ARG A 56 -0.56 15.33 -12.50
N PHE A 57 -0.80 14.56 -11.44
CA PHE A 57 -2.07 14.54 -10.72
C PHE A 57 -1.84 14.82 -9.23
N THR A 58 -2.91 15.16 -8.54
CA THR A 58 -2.94 15.54 -7.12
C THR A 58 -3.75 14.54 -6.29
N TYR A 59 -3.71 14.68 -4.97
CA TYR A 59 -4.60 13.92 -4.07
C TYR A 59 -6.09 14.18 -4.31
N SER A 60 -6.44 15.40 -4.74
CA SER A 60 -7.82 15.72 -5.11
C SER A 60 -8.27 14.98 -6.36
N ASP A 61 -7.35 14.74 -7.30
CA ASP A 61 -7.65 13.97 -8.52
C ASP A 61 -7.88 12.50 -8.18
N ILE A 62 -7.07 11.92 -7.29
CA ILE A 62 -7.31 10.56 -6.76
C ILE A 62 -8.68 10.49 -6.09
N ASN A 63 -8.99 11.43 -5.19
CA ASN A 63 -10.27 11.46 -4.47
C ASN A 63 -11.50 11.67 -5.37
N SER A 64 -11.31 12.16 -6.60
CA SER A 64 -12.40 12.39 -7.55
C SER A 64 -12.97 11.09 -8.16
N PHE A 65 -12.32 9.94 -7.95
CA PHE A 65 -12.81 8.63 -8.39
C PHE A 65 -13.70 7.98 -7.33
N LYS A 66 -14.64 7.12 -7.76
CA LYS A 66 -15.58 6.41 -6.90
C LYS A 66 -14.86 5.53 -5.87
N ALA A 67 -13.89 4.74 -6.33
CA ALA A 67 -13.05 3.90 -5.50
C ALA A 67 -11.80 3.50 -6.29
N VAL A 68 -10.83 2.92 -5.60
CA VAL A 68 -9.64 2.34 -6.21
C VAL A 68 -9.67 0.81 -6.05
N ILE A 69 -9.23 0.09 -7.08
CA ILE A 69 -9.01 -1.35 -7.07
C ILE A 69 -7.50 -1.55 -7.09
N VAL A 70 -6.96 -2.07 -5.99
CA VAL A 70 -5.54 -2.24 -5.77
C VAL A 70 -5.12 -3.64 -6.20
N PHE A 71 -4.17 -3.74 -7.12
CA PHE A 71 -3.44 -4.97 -7.42
C PHE A 71 -1.98 -4.78 -6.97
N PRO A 72 -1.68 -5.08 -5.69
CA PRO A 72 -0.44 -4.67 -5.06
C PRO A 72 0.73 -5.49 -5.61
N TYR A 73 1.86 -4.82 -5.87
CA TYR A 73 3.11 -5.50 -6.23
C TYR A 73 4.04 -5.71 -5.03
N ALA A 74 3.84 -4.92 -3.96
CA ALA A 74 4.61 -4.90 -2.72
C ALA A 74 3.69 -4.79 -1.49
N VAL A 75 4.18 -5.17 -0.30
CA VAL A 75 3.45 -5.04 0.98
C VAL A 75 3.34 -3.58 1.45
N LEU A 76 4.27 -2.73 1.00
CA LEU A 76 4.30 -1.30 1.24
C LEU A 76 4.81 -0.60 -0.02
N SER A 77 4.15 0.50 -0.40
CA SER A 77 4.59 1.37 -1.49
C SER A 77 4.01 2.76 -1.32
N TYR A 78 4.70 3.79 -1.82
CA TYR A 78 4.30 5.19 -1.66
C TYR A 78 2.91 5.49 -2.22
N TYR A 79 2.49 4.83 -3.30
CA TYR A 79 1.14 5.05 -3.84
C TYR A 79 0.04 4.65 -2.83
N LEU A 80 0.29 3.69 -1.94
CA LEU A 80 -0.67 3.29 -0.90
C LEU A 80 -0.86 4.40 0.15
N ALA A 81 0.23 5.10 0.48
CA ALA A 81 0.16 6.28 1.33
C ALA A 81 -0.62 7.42 0.63
N ASP A 82 -0.47 7.56 -0.69
CA ASP A 82 -1.24 8.53 -1.49
C ASP A 82 -2.74 8.20 -1.48
N LEU A 83 -3.12 6.93 -1.66
CA LEU A 83 -4.52 6.48 -1.59
C LEU A 83 -5.11 6.71 -0.19
N THR A 84 -4.38 6.35 0.87
CA THR A 84 -4.80 6.57 2.25
C THR A 84 -4.96 8.07 2.55
N THR A 85 -4.03 8.90 2.08
CA THR A 85 -4.08 10.36 2.24
C THR A 85 -5.27 10.98 1.50
N ALA A 86 -5.61 10.46 0.33
CA ALA A 86 -6.77 10.85 -0.46
C ALA A 86 -8.11 10.37 0.12
N ALA A 87 -8.08 9.49 1.14
CA ALA A 87 -9.24 8.86 1.77
C ALA A 87 -10.16 8.07 0.81
N ILE A 88 -9.69 7.73 -0.39
CA ILE A 88 -10.48 7.01 -1.39
C ILE A 88 -10.81 5.58 -0.90
N PRO A 89 -12.07 5.09 -1.03
CA PRO A 89 -12.39 3.70 -0.74
C PRO A 89 -11.53 2.72 -1.55
N MET A 90 -10.95 1.71 -0.89
CA MET A 90 -10.00 0.77 -1.49
C MET A 90 -10.55 -0.65 -1.52
N PHE A 91 -10.67 -1.22 -2.71
CA PHE A 91 -10.81 -2.66 -2.90
C PHE A 91 -9.43 -3.30 -2.97
N VAL A 92 -9.17 -4.29 -2.12
CA VAL A 92 -7.89 -5.01 -2.05
C VAL A 92 -8.14 -6.51 -2.16
N PRO A 93 -7.29 -7.28 -2.86
CA PRO A 93 -7.43 -8.73 -2.93
C PRO A 93 -7.16 -9.33 -1.55
N SER A 94 -7.74 -10.50 -1.26
CA SER A 94 -7.36 -11.31 -0.10
C SER A 94 -5.96 -11.89 -0.25
N PRO A 95 -5.29 -12.29 0.85
CA PRO A 95 -3.98 -12.94 0.78
C PRO A 95 -3.98 -14.15 -0.17
N SER A 96 -5.00 -15.01 -0.08
CA SER A 96 -5.12 -16.19 -0.94
C SER A 96 -5.29 -15.82 -2.42
N PHE A 97 -6.05 -14.76 -2.73
CA PHE A 97 -6.16 -14.32 -4.13
C PHE A 97 -4.80 -13.84 -4.68
N ILE A 98 -4.00 -13.14 -3.86
CA ILE A 98 -2.66 -12.69 -4.25
C ILE A 98 -1.75 -13.89 -4.53
N VAL A 99 -1.72 -14.87 -3.62
CA VAL A 99 -0.85 -16.05 -3.71
C VAL A 99 -1.22 -16.93 -4.90
N GLN A 100 -2.49 -17.32 -5.02
CA GLN A 100 -2.98 -18.16 -6.13
C GLN A 100 -2.71 -17.56 -7.50
N ASN A 101 -2.77 -16.23 -7.60
CA ASN A 101 -2.60 -15.52 -8.87
C ASN A 101 -1.21 -14.90 -9.07
N LYS A 102 -0.29 -15.10 -8.11
CA LYS A 102 1.09 -14.58 -8.14
C LYS A 102 1.16 -13.07 -8.42
N ILE A 103 0.34 -12.29 -7.72
CA ILE A 103 0.16 -10.84 -7.96
C ILE A 103 1.30 -9.99 -7.35
N SER A 104 2.17 -10.61 -6.54
CA SER A 104 3.27 -9.94 -5.86
C SER A 104 4.65 -10.36 -6.40
N TYR A 105 5.56 -9.39 -6.54
CA TYR A 105 6.93 -9.64 -7.00
C TYR A 105 8.00 -8.79 -6.29
N ASP A 106 7.60 -7.95 -5.33
CA ASP A 106 8.45 -6.98 -4.65
C ASP A 106 8.13 -6.99 -3.14
N MET A 107 8.41 -8.11 -2.48
CA MET A 107 8.00 -8.37 -1.09
C MET A 107 9.14 -8.81 -0.17
N LYS A 108 10.26 -9.26 -0.73
CA LYS A 108 11.35 -9.90 0.02
C LYS A 108 12.66 -9.18 -0.19
N ALA A 109 13.55 -9.18 0.80
CA ALA A 109 14.88 -8.58 0.66
C ALA A 109 15.73 -9.35 -0.37
N ARG A 110 15.47 -10.64 -0.58
CA ARG A 110 16.09 -11.42 -1.65
C ARG A 110 15.58 -11.13 -3.06
N ASP A 111 14.51 -10.34 -3.22
CA ASP A 111 13.97 -10.05 -4.55
C ASP A 111 15.02 -9.30 -5.39
N PRO A 112 15.03 -9.47 -6.73
CA PRO A 112 16.06 -8.89 -7.60
C PRO A 112 16.21 -7.38 -7.51
N SER A 113 15.15 -6.67 -7.10
CA SER A 113 15.14 -5.22 -6.92
C SER A 113 15.87 -4.74 -5.66
N TYR A 114 16.23 -5.64 -4.75
CA TYR A 114 16.94 -5.34 -3.51
C TYR A 114 18.31 -6.03 -3.49
N CYS A 115 18.52 -7.02 -2.61
CA CYS A 115 19.81 -7.69 -2.44
C CYS A 115 20.01 -8.82 -3.46
N GLY A 116 18.93 -9.36 -4.03
CA GLY A 116 19.01 -10.42 -5.05
C GLY A 116 19.90 -11.58 -4.59
N LYS A 117 20.87 -11.96 -5.44
CA LYS A 117 21.83 -13.04 -5.18
C LYS A 117 22.79 -12.75 -4.01
N ARG A 118 22.92 -11.51 -3.57
CA ARG A 118 23.80 -11.12 -2.44
C ARG A 118 23.09 -11.26 -1.09
N PHE A 119 21.80 -11.54 -1.09
CA PHE A 119 21.04 -11.71 0.13
C PHE A 119 21.52 -12.94 0.90
N GLN A 120 21.85 -12.74 2.17
CA GLN A 120 22.10 -13.80 3.13
C GLN A 120 21.08 -13.64 4.25
N GLU A 121 20.25 -14.66 4.44
CA GLU A 121 19.21 -14.62 5.46
C GLU A 121 19.84 -14.66 6.85
N PRO A 122 19.57 -13.68 7.72
CA PRO A 122 20.08 -13.71 9.09
C PRO A 122 19.42 -14.85 9.88
N PRO A 123 20.10 -15.39 10.91
CA PRO A 123 19.47 -16.37 11.79
C PRO A 123 18.26 -15.77 12.50
N ARG A 124 17.26 -16.62 12.75
CA ARG A 124 16.06 -16.24 13.50
C ARG A 124 16.44 -15.72 14.88
N HIS A 125 15.99 -14.52 15.22
CA HIS A 125 16.18 -13.96 16.55
C HIS A 125 15.42 -14.80 17.61
N PRO A 126 16.01 -15.12 18.78
CA PRO A 126 15.37 -15.98 19.80
C PRO A 126 14.00 -15.47 20.28
N ASN A 127 13.81 -14.15 20.34
CA ASN A 127 12.55 -13.54 20.75
C ASN A 127 11.50 -13.43 19.63
N SER A 128 11.77 -13.93 18.42
CA SER A 128 10.81 -13.85 17.32
C SER A 128 9.62 -14.77 17.58
N LYS A 129 8.42 -14.17 17.63
CA LYS A 129 7.15 -14.88 17.78
C LYS A 129 6.51 -15.29 16.45
N HIS A 130 7.07 -14.88 15.32
CA HIS A 130 6.50 -15.16 14.00
C HIS A 130 6.79 -16.59 13.58
N LEU A 131 5.80 -17.30 13.04
CA LEU A 131 5.98 -18.71 12.66
C LEU A 131 7.00 -18.86 11.51
N TYR A 132 6.83 -18.04 10.48
CA TYR A 132 7.61 -18.11 9.24
C TYR A 132 8.72 -17.06 9.20
N SER A 133 9.73 -17.29 8.35
CA SER A 133 10.65 -16.22 7.94
C SER A 133 9.96 -15.28 6.95
N PRO A 134 10.23 -13.97 6.95
CA PRO A 134 9.79 -13.06 5.88
C PRO A 134 10.31 -13.45 4.48
N GLU A 135 11.41 -14.22 4.43
CA GLU A 135 12.05 -14.66 3.18
C GLU A 135 11.53 -16.02 2.69
N ASP A 136 10.72 -16.70 3.50
CA ASP A 136 10.05 -17.96 3.15
C ASP A 136 9.08 -17.72 1.98
N SER A 137 9.22 -18.53 0.93
CA SER A 137 8.43 -18.42 -0.30
C SER A 137 7.30 -19.43 -0.40
N SER A 138 7.05 -20.23 0.64
CA SER A 138 5.87 -21.09 0.71
C SER A 138 4.59 -20.25 0.61
N GLU A 139 3.52 -20.87 0.12
CA GLU A 139 2.22 -20.22 -0.03
C GLU A 139 1.70 -19.80 1.34
N GLU A 140 1.83 -20.67 2.35
CA GLU A 140 1.42 -20.46 3.72
C GLU A 140 2.18 -19.31 4.39
N ALA A 141 3.50 -19.24 4.23
CA ALA A 141 4.29 -18.12 4.74
C ALA A 141 3.90 -16.81 4.06
N THR A 142 3.69 -16.85 2.75
CA THR A 142 3.31 -15.65 1.98
C THR A 142 1.94 -15.13 2.43
N GLU A 143 0.95 -16.00 2.58
CA GLU A 143 -0.36 -15.63 3.12
C GLU A 143 -0.26 -15.07 4.55
N TYR A 144 0.52 -15.72 5.41
CA TYR A 144 0.77 -15.27 6.78
C TYR A 144 1.34 -13.86 6.82
N TRP A 145 2.36 -13.55 6.01
CA TRP A 145 2.97 -12.22 6.02
C TRP A 145 2.10 -11.16 5.35
N LEU A 146 1.31 -11.54 4.34
CA LEU A 146 0.39 -10.64 3.67
C LEU A 146 -0.64 -10.02 4.62
N GLN A 147 -1.03 -10.68 5.71
CA GLN A 147 -1.96 -10.10 6.69
C GLN A 147 -1.49 -8.76 7.29
N TYR A 148 -0.17 -8.49 7.25
CA TYR A 148 0.45 -7.26 7.74
C TYR A 148 0.67 -6.20 6.65
N ALA A 149 0.23 -6.45 5.41
CA ALA A 149 0.45 -5.51 4.32
C ALA A 149 -0.30 -4.20 4.53
N SER A 150 0.34 -3.08 4.19
CA SER A 150 -0.14 -1.73 4.49
C SER A 150 -1.48 -1.34 3.86
N TYR A 151 -1.90 -2.06 2.82
CA TYR A 151 -3.19 -1.85 2.16
C TYR A 151 -4.35 -2.57 2.85
N TYR A 152 -4.11 -3.44 3.85
CA TYR A 152 -5.14 -3.97 4.73
C TYR A 152 -5.39 -3.01 5.89
N THR A 153 -6.09 -1.92 5.60
CA THR A 153 -6.55 -0.97 6.61
C THR A 153 -7.86 -1.45 7.24
N PRO A 154 -8.26 -0.94 8.42
CA PRO A 154 -9.57 -1.26 9.01
C PRO A 154 -10.77 -0.93 8.10
N CYS A 155 -10.57 -0.09 7.08
CA CYS A 155 -11.60 0.38 6.16
C CYS A 155 -11.47 -0.23 4.75
N SER A 156 -10.48 -1.09 4.52
CA SER A 156 -10.27 -1.72 3.21
C SER A 156 -11.33 -2.76 2.93
N ILE A 157 -11.77 -2.85 1.67
CA ILE A 157 -12.79 -3.79 1.22
C ILE A 157 -12.08 -4.98 0.56
N ILE A 158 -12.11 -6.13 1.22
CA ILE A 158 -11.36 -7.30 0.78
C ILE A 158 -12.20 -8.13 -0.19
N PHE A 159 -11.65 -8.44 -1.37
CA PHE A 159 -12.28 -9.34 -2.33
C PHE A 159 -11.49 -10.65 -2.49
N ASN A 160 -12.20 -11.75 -2.68
CA ASN A 160 -11.60 -13.09 -2.77
C ASN A 160 -11.41 -13.56 -4.21
N ASN A 161 -12.12 -12.95 -5.16
CA ASN A 161 -12.01 -13.21 -6.59
C ASN A 161 -12.68 -12.06 -7.38
N ILE A 162 -12.59 -12.10 -8.71
CA ILE A 162 -13.12 -11.04 -9.56
C ILE A 162 -14.65 -10.92 -9.51
N SER A 163 -15.39 -12.03 -9.39
CA SER A 163 -16.85 -11.98 -9.26
C SER A 163 -17.27 -11.33 -7.93
N HIS A 164 -16.63 -11.72 -6.83
CA HIS A 164 -16.84 -11.11 -5.51
C HIS A 164 -16.46 -9.61 -5.52
N LEU A 165 -15.40 -9.22 -6.22
CA LEU A 165 -15.07 -7.80 -6.42
C LEU A 165 -16.23 -7.04 -7.09
N VAL A 166 -16.80 -7.57 -8.18
CA VAL A 166 -17.92 -6.91 -8.88
C VAL A 166 -19.16 -6.80 -7.99
N GLU A 167 -19.45 -7.83 -7.21
CA GLU A 167 -20.52 -7.80 -6.21
C GLU A 167 -20.29 -6.67 -5.20
N LEU A 168 -19.11 -6.63 -4.57
CA LEU A 168 -18.74 -5.59 -3.62
C LEU A 168 -18.79 -4.20 -4.26
N MET A 169 -18.40 -4.04 -5.53
CA MET A 169 -18.50 -2.76 -6.24
C MET A 169 -19.94 -2.26 -6.42
N LYS A 170 -20.94 -3.15 -6.37
CA LYS A 170 -22.36 -2.78 -6.42
C LYS A 170 -22.92 -2.45 -5.04
N THR A 171 -22.57 -3.27 -4.05
CA THR A 171 -23.24 -3.31 -2.75
C THR A 171 -22.56 -2.45 -1.69
N THR A 172 -21.30 -2.05 -1.89
CA THR A 172 -20.55 -1.24 -0.93
C THR A 172 -21.23 0.11 -0.69
N ASN A 173 -21.44 0.45 0.59
CA ASN A 173 -21.75 1.81 1.02
C ASN A 173 -20.48 2.67 1.04
N TYR A 174 -20.20 3.33 -0.08
CA TYR A 174 -18.98 4.12 -0.26
C TYR A 174 -18.87 5.30 0.71
N SER A 175 -19.98 5.96 1.05
CA SER A 175 -19.97 7.08 2.00
C SER A 175 -19.51 6.62 3.38
N HIS A 176 -19.98 5.45 3.82
CA HIS A 176 -19.56 4.86 5.09
C HIS A 176 -18.07 4.49 5.09
N VAL A 177 -17.59 3.84 4.03
CA VAL A 177 -16.16 3.50 3.90
C VAL A 177 -15.29 4.76 3.85
N TYR A 178 -15.75 5.80 3.16
CA TYR A 178 -15.08 7.08 3.10
C TYR A 178 -14.94 7.74 4.48
N GLU A 179 -16.03 7.76 5.27
CA GLU A 179 -16.00 8.26 6.65
C GLU A 179 -15.04 7.46 7.55
N CYS A 180 -15.00 6.13 7.38
CA CYS A 180 -14.01 5.28 8.05
C CYS A 180 -12.59 5.72 7.69
N ASN A 181 -12.31 5.92 6.38
CA ASN A 181 -11.00 6.36 5.91
C ASN A 181 -10.59 7.73 6.48
N LEU A 182 -11.54 8.68 6.59
CA LEU A 182 -11.27 9.98 7.21
C LEU A 182 -10.82 9.82 8.68
N LYS A 183 -11.51 8.96 9.45
CA LYS A 183 -11.16 8.65 10.84
C LYS A 183 -9.81 7.96 10.94
N TYR A 184 -9.55 6.95 10.10
CA TYR A 184 -8.30 6.22 10.07
C TYR A 184 -7.10 7.12 9.71
N ARG A 185 -7.26 8.01 8.73
CA ARG A 185 -6.25 9.02 8.38
C ARG A 185 -5.96 9.94 9.57
N GLN A 186 -6.99 10.41 10.26
CA GLN A 186 -6.79 11.26 11.45
C GLN A 186 -6.05 10.51 12.56
N HIS A 187 -6.35 9.22 12.75
CA HIS A 187 -5.61 8.35 13.67
C HIS A 187 -4.12 8.26 13.29
N ILE A 188 -3.79 8.00 12.02
CA ILE A 188 -2.40 7.96 11.55
C ILE A 188 -1.68 9.29 11.79
N ILE A 189 -2.31 10.42 11.46
CA ILE A 189 -1.71 11.75 11.66
C ILE A 189 -1.40 11.99 13.14
N ASN A 190 -2.36 11.69 14.02
CA ASN A 190 -2.18 11.86 15.46
C ASN A 190 -1.11 10.92 16.02
N HIS A 191 -1.11 9.66 15.60
CA HIS A 191 -0.10 8.68 15.97
C HIS A 191 1.29 9.13 15.54
N ASN A 192 1.46 9.50 14.26
CA ASN A 192 2.74 9.95 13.72
C ASN A 192 3.22 11.21 14.44
N LYS A 193 2.35 12.20 14.68
CA LYS A 193 2.71 13.40 15.46
C LYS A 193 3.20 13.03 16.86
N MET A 194 2.53 12.11 17.54
CA MET A 194 2.96 11.62 18.85
C MET A 194 4.33 10.92 18.78
N GLN A 195 4.54 10.01 17.82
CA GLN A 195 5.83 9.29 17.70
C GLN A 195 6.98 10.21 17.33
N TRP A 196 6.76 11.12 16.38
CA TRP A 196 7.74 12.14 16.02
C TRP A 196 8.08 13.05 17.19
N ASN A 197 7.09 13.52 17.96
CA ASN A 197 7.35 14.32 19.16
C ASN A 197 8.15 13.54 20.21
N LYS A 198 7.88 12.24 20.40
CA LYS A 198 8.68 11.38 21.28
C LYS A 198 10.12 11.25 20.79
N LEU A 199 10.32 11.09 19.48
CA LEU A 199 11.64 10.97 18.88
C LEU A 199 12.42 12.30 18.97
N PHE A 200 11.79 13.43 18.63
CA PHE A 200 12.42 14.74 18.71
C PHE A 200 12.85 15.12 20.13
N ARG A 201 12.10 14.69 21.16
CA ARG A 201 12.54 14.86 22.56
C ARG A 201 13.79 14.04 22.92
N LYS A 202 14.04 12.93 22.22
CA LYS A 202 15.24 12.09 22.40
C LYS A 202 16.43 12.57 21.57
N ILE A 203 16.17 13.33 20.51
CA ILE A 203 17.24 13.98 19.75
C ILE A 203 17.81 15.07 20.67
N GLN A 204 19.07 14.90 21.07
CA GLN A 204 19.78 15.90 21.86
C GLN A 204 19.70 17.26 21.17
N VAL A 205 19.01 18.20 21.81
CA VAL A 205 19.06 19.62 21.45
C VAL A 205 20.51 20.03 21.71
N ASN A 206 21.25 20.42 20.66
CA ASN A 206 22.72 20.66 20.64
C ASN A 206 23.63 19.45 20.34
N ARG A 207 23.12 18.39 19.70
CA ARG A 207 24.00 17.34 19.16
C ARG A 207 24.95 17.97 18.13
N VAL A 208 26.22 18.14 18.49
CA VAL A 208 27.27 18.55 17.57
C VAL A 208 27.50 17.36 16.63
N MET A 209 27.02 17.40 15.40
CA MET A 209 27.34 16.32 14.46
C MET A 209 28.83 16.39 14.10
N PRO A 210 29.52 15.25 13.93
CA PRO A 210 30.84 15.24 13.34
C PRO A 210 30.85 16.02 12.02
N THR A 211 31.77 16.96 11.86
CA THR A 211 31.89 17.75 10.62
C THR A 211 32.84 17.11 9.60
N THR A 212 33.51 16.02 9.98
CA THR A 212 34.43 15.27 9.12
C THR A 212 34.21 13.77 9.29
N TRP A 213 34.54 12.99 8.25
CA TRP A 213 34.44 11.53 8.27
C TRP A 213 35.22 10.90 9.43
N ARG A 214 36.39 11.46 9.78
CA ARG A 214 37.25 10.98 10.88
C ARG A 214 36.61 11.20 12.24
N GLN A 215 35.95 12.34 12.43
CA GLN A 215 35.16 12.59 13.64
C GLN A 215 33.96 11.65 13.71
N SER A 216 33.34 11.29 12.57
CA SER A 216 32.24 10.31 12.55
C SER A 216 32.72 8.93 12.97
N LEU A 217 33.84 8.45 12.42
CA LEU A 217 34.46 7.20 12.81
C LEU A 217 34.77 7.14 14.31
N ASN A 218 35.42 8.19 14.82
CA ASN A 218 35.69 8.32 16.26
C ASN A 218 34.41 8.33 17.10
N TRP A 219 33.35 8.99 16.62
CA TRP A 219 32.06 9.04 17.31
C TRP A 219 31.44 7.64 17.45
N PHE A 220 31.49 6.84 16.39
CA PHE A 220 30.93 5.49 16.39
C PHE A 220 31.88 4.43 16.98
N GLY A 221 33.11 4.80 17.32
CA GLY A 221 34.12 3.86 17.80
C GLY A 221 34.66 2.94 16.69
N GLU A 222 34.56 3.36 15.44
CA GLU A 222 34.92 2.59 14.26
C GLU A 222 36.19 3.14 13.62
N THR A 223 36.94 2.29 12.92
CA THR A 223 38.14 2.69 12.16
C THR A 223 37.88 2.82 10.66
N SER A 224 36.76 2.25 10.19
CA SER A 224 36.28 2.28 8.81
C SER A 224 34.75 2.15 8.79
N PHE A 225 34.10 2.71 7.77
CA PHE A 225 32.67 2.45 7.47
C PHE A 225 32.47 1.34 6.44
N TYR A 226 33.57 0.69 6.05
CA TYR A 226 33.67 -0.45 5.13
C TYR A 226 34.29 -1.64 5.84
#